data_AF-A0A2G2DN37-F1
#
_entry.id   AF-A0A2G2DN37-F1
#
_cell.length_a   1.000
_cell.length_b   1.000
_cell.length_c   1.000
_cell.angle_alpha   90.00
_cell.angle_beta   90.00
_cell.angle_gamma   90.00
#
_symmetry.space_group_name_H-M   'P 1'
#
loop_
_entity.id
_entity.type
_entity.pdbx_description
1 polymer ?
#
loop_
_entity_poly.entity_id
_entity_poly.type
_entity_poly.pdbx_seq_one_letter_code
_entity_poly.pdbx_strand_id
1 'polypeptide(L)'
;MIRIYALESTNNNSNIIICPDCDLLLTEQKPALGYSISCPRCGKRLRKRKKDSVRRTFVLSITGLLMYLPAVLLPLMTFESLGFSDSATVIESIVNFYHNGYHFVSLMVFLSALIFPLLLLVMIFVLSFNLHRHHYPAYLRTLFKYYIHLEDWAMLEVYLLGVLITVIKMVDSSEIVYHAGLFCFTSLVVISIAISTTIDKQYFWQLIEDKGVLKNSPPTPMAVDFTSKLTTGLQHKLIICHTCEKIVAAHSAGKSCPRCATKIHSRLPGAIGKTSALILTSILFILPANLLPIMKVDFLGVTDESTILDGIIYFFQHGSFFIGFIIFTASILVPVFKIIGLSILLFSTRPCAARFLRKKTIMYRWIAFIGRWSMLDIFVIALLVALVDFGFFTSVHVASAATYFCLVVTTTMFAAITFDPRIMWDDCTQSQSKSILKKHSP
;
A
#
# COMPACT_ATOMS: atom_id res chain seq x y z
N MET A 1 21.78 0.37 14.45
CA MET A 1 20.58 -0.46 14.75
C MET A 1 20.97 -1.93 14.65
N ILE A 2 21.16 -2.61 15.79
CA ILE A 2 21.67 -3.99 15.82
C ILE A 2 20.53 -4.96 15.46
N ARG A 3 20.72 -5.77 14.41
CA ARG A 3 19.78 -6.81 13.97
C ARG A 3 19.99 -8.05 14.83
N ILE A 4 18.97 -8.43 15.59
CA ILE A 4 18.94 -9.75 16.23
C ILE A 4 18.18 -10.67 15.28
N TYR A 5 18.88 -11.70 14.79
CA TYR A 5 18.24 -12.78 14.06
C TYR A 5 17.54 -13.67 15.07
N ALA A 6 16.29 -14.08 14.78
CA ALA A 6 15.67 -15.14 15.55
C ALA A 6 16.49 -16.42 15.33
N LEU A 7 17.37 -16.73 16.28
CA LEU A 7 18.14 -17.97 16.33
C LEU A 7 17.40 -18.96 17.24
N GLU A 8 17.48 -20.23 16.87
CA GLU A 8 16.88 -21.39 17.54
C GLU A 8 17.14 -21.34 19.05
N SER A 9 16.08 -21.48 19.85
CA SER A 9 16.22 -21.73 21.29
C SER A 9 15.61 -23.08 21.64
N THR A 10 16.36 -23.86 22.39
CA THR A 10 16.18 -25.24 22.86
C THR A 10 15.06 -25.44 23.91
N ASN A 11 14.02 -24.59 23.94
CA ASN A 11 13.02 -24.61 25.03
C ASN A 11 11.59 -24.88 24.56
N ASN A 12 10.98 -25.90 25.17
CA ASN A 12 9.66 -26.50 24.86
C ASN A 12 8.43 -25.60 25.10
N ASN A 13 8.59 -24.39 25.65
CA ASN A 13 7.47 -23.49 26.00
C ASN A 13 7.51 -22.15 25.26
N SER A 14 8.13 -22.12 24.09
CA SER A 14 8.31 -20.90 23.32
C SER A 14 7.16 -20.67 22.34
N ASN A 15 6.61 -19.46 22.33
CA ASN A 15 5.67 -19.05 21.29
C ASN A 15 6.36 -19.12 19.92
N ILE A 16 5.58 -19.30 18.86
CA ILE A 16 6.08 -19.51 17.50
C ILE A 16 5.68 -18.33 16.61
N ILE A 17 6.55 -17.93 15.69
CA ILE A 17 6.30 -16.94 14.64
C ILE A 17 6.58 -17.59 13.28
N ILE A 18 5.67 -17.41 12.32
CA ILE A 18 5.90 -17.77 10.92
C ILE A 18 6.18 -16.49 10.13
N CYS A 19 7.24 -16.49 9.34
CA CYS A 19 7.53 -15.37 8.45
C CYS A 19 6.48 -15.29 7.33
N PRO A 20 5.75 -14.18 7.17
CA PRO A 20 4.71 -14.06 6.14
C PRO A 20 5.25 -14.04 4.69
N ASP A 21 6.54 -13.74 4.48
CA ASP A 21 7.12 -13.64 3.11
C ASP A 21 7.76 -14.95 2.63
N CYS A 22 8.32 -15.75 3.55
CA CYS A 22 9.10 -16.95 3.20
C CYS A 22 8.72 -18.20 3.99
N ASP A 23 7.64 -18.13 4.77
CA ASP A 23 7.06 -19.23 5.54
C ASP A 23 8.00 -19.91 6.54
N LEU A 24 9.12 -19.26 6.89
CA LEU A 24 10.10 -19.80 7.83
C LEU A 24 9.50 -19.84 9.23
N LEU A 25 9.55 -21.01 9.87
CA LEU A 25 9.15 -21.19 11.26
C LEU A 25 10.27 -20.69 12.16
N LEU A 26 9.92 -19.82 13.12
CA LEU A 26 10.86 -19.20 14.03
C LEU A 26 10.29 -19.23 15.45
N THR A 27 11.17 -19.33 16.43
CA THR A 27 10.82 -19.15 17.82
C THR A 27 10.60 -17.66 18.14
N GLU A 28 9.51 -17.33 18.81
CA GLU A 28 9.24 -15.99 19.31
C GLU A 28 10.20 -15.66 20.44
N GLN A 29 11.14 -14.76 20.15
CA GLN A 29 11.92 -14.09 21.18
C GLN A 29 11.24 -12.75 21.50
N LYS A 30 11.14 -12.39 22.79
CA LYS A 30 10.69 -11.05 23.21
C LYS A 30 11.87 -10.09 23.02
N PRO A 31 11.88 -9.20 22.01
CA PRO A 31 13.01 -8.28 21.85
C PRO A 31 13.03 -7.26 22.99
N ALA A 32 14.24 -6.88 23.44
CA ALA A 32 14.41 -5.74 24.31
C ALA A 32 13.87 -4.46 23.64
N LEU A 33 13.49 -3.46 24.45
CA LEU A 33 12.93 -2.20 23.95
C LEU A 33 13.88 -1.55 22.93
N GLY A 34 13.37 -1.16 21.76
CA GLY A 34 14.15 -0.54 20.69
C GLY A 34 14.76 -1.52 19.68
N TYR A 35 14.85 -2.82 20.00
CA TYR A 35 15.32 -3.84 19.06
C TYR A 35 14.18 -4.33 18.17
N SER A 36 14.56 -4.86 17.00
CA SER A 36 13.60 -5.52 16.10
C SER A 36 14.16 -6.79 15.53
N ILE A 37 13.28 -7.76 15.40
CA ILE A 37 13.61 -9.10 14.92
C ILE A 37 13.46 -9.13 13.40
N SER A 38 14.47 -9.66 12.73
CA SER A 38 14.46 -9.89 11.29
C SER A 38 14.54 -11.38 10.99
N CYS A 39 13.77 -11.82 9.99
CA CYS A 39 13.83 -13.18 9.48
C CYS A 39 15.23 -13.44 8.87
N PRO A 40 15.95 -14.49 9.28
CA PRO A 40 17.28 -14.79 8.74
C PRO A 40 17.24 -15.23 7.26
N ARG A 41 16.14 -15.82 6.79
CA ARG A 41 16.00 -16.33 5.41
C ARG A 41 15.73 -15.23 4.38
N CYS A 42 14.68 -14.42 4.59
CA CYS A 42 14.32 -13.35 3.64
C CYS A 42 14.75 -11.95 4.08
N GLY A 43 15.03 -11.73 5.37
CA GLY A 43 15.33 -10.40 5.90
C GLY A 43 14.11 -9.52 6.16
N LYS A 44 12.87 -10.05 6.17
CA LYS A 44 11.69 -9.29 6.61
C LYS A 44 11.77 -8.96 8.09
N ARG A 45 11.39 -7.75 8.48
CA ARG A 45 11.24 -7.34 9.88
C ARG A 45 9.93 -7.93 10.41
N LEU A 46 10.01 -8.78 11.43
CA LEU A 46 8.86 -9.55 11.94
C LEU A 46 8.16 -8.85 13.11
N ARG A 47 8.92 -8.27 14.03
CA ARG A 47 8.34 -7.63 15.22
C ARG A 47 9.19 -6.47 15.74
N LYS A 48 8.50 -5.41 16.16
CA LYS A 48 9.05 -4.27 16.91
C LYS A 48 8.02 -3.91 17.97
N ARG A 49 8.29 -4.20 19.25
CA ARG A 49 7.39 -3.83 20.34
C ARG A 49 7.31 -2.31 20.44
N LYS A 50 6.11 -1.74 20.31
CA LYS A 50 5.87 -0.29 20.45
C LYS A 50 5.31 -0.01 21.84
N LYS A 51 5.96 0.88 22.61
CA LYS A 51 5.49 1.27 23.95
C LYS A 51 4.22 2.11 23.82
N ASP A 52 3.22 1.77 24.63
CA ASP A 52 1.95 2.52 24.75
C ASP A 52 1.24 2.79 23.41
N SER A 53 1.23 1.77 22.54
CA SER A 53 0.68 1.88 21.18
C SER A 53 -0.80 2.28 21.19
N VAL A 54 -1.62 1.71 22.07
CA VAL A 54 -3.07 2.00 22.13
C VAL A 54 -3.35 3.47 22.44
N ARG A 55 -2.73 4.03 23.50
CA ARG A 55 -2.96 5.42 23.90
C ARG A 55 -2.43 6.40 22.88
N ARG A 56 -1.23 6.16 22.32
CA ARG A 56 -0.65 7.02 21.28
C ARG A 56 -1.49 7.04 20.02
N THR A 57 -1.92 5.87 19.56
CA THR A 57 -2.79 5.74 18.39
C THR A 57 -4.16 6.41 18.65
N PHE A 58 -4.69 6.32 19.87
CA PHE A 58 -5.93 7.00 20.25
C PHE A 58 -5.81 8.53 20.15
N VAL A 59 -4.79 9.13 20.77
CA VAL A 59 -4.58 10.60 20.72
C VAL A 59 -4.36 11.06 19.28
N LEU A 60 -3.52 10.36 18.51
CA LEU A 60 -3.28 10.69 17.11
C LEU A 60 -4.55 10.57 16.25
N SER A 61 -5.40 9.58 16.50
CA SER A 61 -6.65 9.42 15.75
C SER A 61 -7.64 10.57 16.00
N ILE A 62 -7.71 11.09 17.24
CA ILE A 62 -8.50 12.28 17.56
C ILE A 62 -7.95 13.51 16.83
N THR A 63 -6.65 13.74 16.93
CA THR A 63 -6.01 14.87 16.23
C THR A 63 -6.22 14.77 14.73
N GLY A 64 -6.10 13.57 14.15
CA GLY A 64 -6.33 13.33 12.73
C GLY A 64 -7.76 13.62 12.31
N LEU A 65 -8.76 13.16 13.07
CA LEU A 65 -10.17 13.47 12.82
C LEU A 65 -10.47 14.96 12.90
N LEU A 66 -9.89 15.66 13.87
CA LEU A 66 -10.06 17.11 14.03
C LEU A 66 -9.42 17.88 12.87
N MET A 67 -8.23 17.47 12.40
CA MET A 67 -7.54 18.07 11.27
C MET A 67 -8.16 17.70 9.91
N TYR A 68 -8.88 16.57 9.81
CA TYR A 68 -9.44 16.09 8.54
C TYR A 68 -10.45 17.08 7.93
N LEU A 69 -11.38 17.59 8.73
CA LEU A 69 -12.44 18.48 8.26
C LEU A 69 -11.90 19.81 7.68
N PRO A 70 -11.04 20.57 8.39
CA PRO A 70 -10.44 21.77 7.82
C PRO A 70 -9.49 21.45 6.65
N ALA A 71 -8.79 20.30 6.65
CA ALA A 71 -7.90 19.91 5.56
C ALA A 71 -8.63 19.65 4.23
N VAL A 72 -9.88 19.19 4.28
CA VAL A 72 -10.68 18.86 3.09
C VAL A 72 -11.55 20.03 2.62
N LEU A 73 -12.07 20.83 3.55
CA LEU A 73 -13.03 21.90 3.24
C LEU A 73 -12.38 23.26 2.97
N LEU A 74 -11.22 23.54 3.56
CA LEU A 74 -10.55 24.82 3.34
C LEU A 74 -9.78 24.82 2.01
N PRO A 75 -9.69 25.98 1.34
CA PRO A 75 -8.83 26.13 0.17
C PRO A 75 -7.39 25.77 0.53
N LEU A 76 -6.70 25.05 -0.36
CA LEU A 76 -5.27 24.76 -0.23
C LEU A 76 -4.45 25.98 -0.66
N MET A 77 -4.80 26.53 -1.82
CA MET A 77 -4.20 27.71 -2.44
C MET A 77 -5.22 28.37 -3.35
N THR A 78 -5.07 29.68 -3.55
CA THR A 78 -5.85 30.43 -4.54
C THR A 78 -4.91 31.06 -5.55
N PHE A 79 -5.36 31.07 -6.80
CA PHE A 79 -4.70 31.77 -7.89
C PHE A 79 -5.44 33.06 -8.17
N GLU A 80 -4.73 34.17 -8.06
CA GLU A 80 -5.24 35.47 -8.50
C GLU A 80 -4.58 35.80 -9.84
N SER A 81 -5.38 35.73 -10.92
CA SER A 81 -4.96 36.20 -12.24
C SER A 81 -6.12 36.95 -12.88
N LEU A 82 -5.86 38.17 -13.37
CA LEU A 82 -6.81 38.97 -14.13
C LEU A 82 -8.16 39.23 -13.42
N GLY A 83 -8.18 39.30 -12.08
CA GLY A 83 -9.37 39.60 -11.28
C GLY A 83 -10.32 38.42 -11.02
N PHE A 84 -9.97 37.21 -11.49
CA PHE A 84 -10.65 35.96 -11.13
C PHE A 84 -9.83 35.22 -10.07
N SER A 85 -10.52 34.65 -9.08
CA SER A 85 -9.90 33.87 -7.99
C SER A 85 -10.40 32.43 -8.05
N ASP A 86 -9.56 31.50 -8.51
CA ASP A 86 -9.86 30.07 -8.42
C ASP A 86 -9.24 29.51 -7.15
N SER A 87 -10.07 28.85 -6.34
CA SER A 87 -9.63 28.13 -5.16
C SER A 87 -9.39 26.67 -5.49
N ALA A 88 -8.26 26.10 -5.06
CA ALA A 88 -8.05 24.67 -5.18
C ALA A 88 -8.43 23.97 -3.88
N THR A 89 -9.62 23.38 -3.82
CA THR A 89 -9.98 22.41 -2.77
C THR A 89 -9.85 20.97 -3.29
N VAL A 90 -9.69 20.01 -2.37
CA VAL A 90 -9.65 18.57 -2.73
C VAL A 90 -10.96 18.13 -3.40
N ILE A 91 -12.08 18.66 -2.91
CA ILE A 91 -13.42 18.35 -3.43
C ILE A 91 -13.58 18.89 -4.84
N GLU A 92 -13.14 20.11 -5.09
CA GLU A 92 -13.25 20.77 -6.39
C GLU A 92 -12.46 20.05 -7.48
N SER A 93 -11.27 19.52 -7.15
CA SER A 93 -10.53 18.64 -8.07
C SER A 93 -11.35 17.41 -8.50
N ILE A 94 -12.13 16.82 -7.59
CA ILE A 94 -12.96 15.64 -7.86
C ILE A 94 -14.17 15.99 -8.71
N VAL A 95 -14.83 17.11 -8.38
CA VAL A 95 -16.00 17.64 -9.09
C VAL A 95 -15.63 17.99 -10.52
N ASN A 96 -14.46 18.62 -10.73
CA ASN A 96 -14.00 18.97 -12.08
C ASN A 96 -13.79 17.73 -12.96
N PHE A 97 -13.16 16.67 -12.45
CA PHE A 97 -13.07 15.41 -13.20
C PHE A 97 -14.42 14.80 -13.54
N TYR A 98 -15.39 14.91 -12.63
CA TYR A 98 -16.71 14.34 -12.83
C TYR A 98 -17.46 15.06 -13.96
N HIS A 99 -17.44 16.39 -13.96
CA HIS A 99 -18.08 17.20 -15.01
C HIS A 99 -17.39 17.03 -16.37
N ASN A 100 -16.08 16.83 -16.39
CA ASN A 100 -15.33 16.55 -17.61
C ASN A 100 -15.52 15.13 -18.18
N GLY A 101 -16.44 14.32 -17.64
CA GLY A 101 -16.77 12.99 -18.15
C GLY A 101 -15.83 11.87 -17.68
N TYR A 102 -14.87 12.15 -16.81
CA TYR A 102 -13.88 11.19 -16.30
C TYR A 102 -14.34 10.49 -15.02
N HIS A 103 -15.52 9.88 -15.08
CA HIS A 103 -16.18 9.29 -13.90
C HIS A 103 -15.33 8.24 -13.18
N PHE A 104 -14.57 7.41 -13.91
CA PHE A 104 -13.72 6.40 -13.28
C PHE A 104 -12.55 7.00 -12.50
N VAL A 105 -11.89 8.01 -13.07
CA VAL A 105 -10.77 8.72 -12.43
C VAL A 105 -11.29 9.50 -11.21
N SER A 106 -12.38 10.25 -11.40
CA SER A 106 -13.06 10.97 -10.31
C SER A 106 -13.43 10.04 -9.15
N LEU A 107 -14.03 8.88 -9.45
CA LEU A 107 -14.38 7.88 -8.43
C LEU A 107 -13.15 7.36 -7.68
N MET A 108 -12.06 7.06 -8.39
CA MET A 108 -10.82 6.58 -7.76
C MET A 108 -10.19 7.64 -6.86
N VAL A 109 -10.12 8.90 -7.31
CA VAL A 109 -9.62 10.02 -6.50
C VAL A 109 -10.52 10.27 -5.30
N PHE A 110 -11.84 10.28 -5.48
CA PHE A 110 -12.82 10.42 -4.40
C PHE A 110 -12.66 9.35 -3.33
N LEU A 111 -12.55 8.07 -3.74
CA LEU A 111 -12.38 6.97 -2.81
C LEU A 111 -11.03 7.03 -2.08
N SER A 112 -9.94 7.27 -2.80
CA SER A 112 -8.57 7.19 -2.25
C SER A 112 -8.12 8.43 -1.47
N ALA A 113 -8.59 9.62 -1.85
CA ALA A 113 -8.20 10.90 -1.24
C ALA A 113 -9.18 11.37 -0.15
N LEU A 114 -10.47 11.03 -0.24
CA LEU A 114 -11.49 11.44 0.75
C LEU A 114 -12.00 10.28 1.60
N ILE A 115 -12.63 9.28 0.97
CA ILE A 115 -13.40 8.26 1.68
C ILE A 115 -12.51 7.31 2.49
N PHE A 116 -11.50 6.70 1.88
CA PHE A 116 -10.64 5.74 2.58
C PHE A 116 -9.85 6.38 3.73
N PRO A 117 -9.24 7.57 3.59
CA PRO A 117 -8.58 8.22 4.73
C PRO A 117 -9.54 8.51 5.89
N LEU A 118 -10.75 9.00 5.61
CA LEU A 118 -11.76 9.23 6.64
C LEU A 118 -12.16 7.92 7.32
N LEU A 119 -12.48 6.89 6.54
CA LEU A 119 -12.84 5.58 7.08
C LEU A 119 -11.73 5.00 7.94
N LEU A 120 -10.46 5.11 7.53
CA LEU A 120 -9.33 4.64 8.33
C LEU A 120 -9.19 5.39 9.64
N LEU A 121 -9.33 6.72 9.63
CA LEU A 121 -9.28 7.56 10.84
C LEU A 121 -10.43 7.24 11.80
N VAL A 122 -11.65 7.09 11.30
CA VAL A 122 -12.82 6.71 12.11
C VAL A 122 -12.65 5.29 12.67
N MET A 123 -12.23 4.33 11.83
CA MET A 123 -11.99 2.95 12.25
C MET A 123 -10.94 2.88 13.35
N ILE A 124 -9.78 3.52 13.17
CA ILE A 124 -8.71 3.46 14.16
C ILE A 124 -9.09 4.21 15.45
N PHE A 125 -9.86 5.29 15.36
CA PHE A 125 -10.42 5.98 16.53
C PHE A 125 -11.35 5.05 17.31
N VAL A 126 -12.36 4.46 16.67
CA VAL A 126 -13.30 3.55 17.33
C VAL A 126 -12.57 2.35 17.94
N LEU A 127 -11.60 1.78 17.22
CA LEU A 127 -10.80 0.65 17.68
C LEU A 127 -9.98 1.04 18.93
N SER A 128 -9.20 2.11 18.85
CA SER A 128 -8.34 2.56 19.93
C SER A 128 -9.11 3.07 21.15
N PHE A 129 -10.26 3.72 20.95
CA PHE A 129 -11.17 4.17 22.01
C PHE A 129 -11.73 2.99 22.81
N ASN A 130 -12.24 1.95 22.13
CA ASN A 130 -12.77 0.76 22.80
C ASN A 130 -11.66 -0.02 23.53
N LEU A 131 -10.49 -0.19 22.90
CA LEU A 131 -9.33 -0.82 23.54
C LEU A 131 -8.85 -0.02 24.76
N HIS A 132 -8.90 1.31 24.70
CA HIS A 132 -8.55 2.19 25.81
C HIS A 132 -9.54 2.10 26.97
N ARG A 133 -10.85 1.99 26.68
CA ARG A 133 -11.91 1.75 27.68
C ARG A 133 -12.01 0.30 28.16
N HIS A 134 -11.09 -0.58 27.74
CA HIS A 134 -11.14 -2.02 28.03
C HIS A 134 -12.46 -2.69 27.63
N HIS A 135 -13.13 -2.17 26.61
CA HIS A 135 -14.36 -2.73 26.05
C HIS A 135 -14.06 -3.47 24.75
N TYR A 136 -14.50 -4.73 24.62
CA TYR A 136 -14.10 -5.62 23.54
C TYR A 136 -15.29 -6.25 22.79
N PRO A 137 -16.14 -5.43 22.13
CA PRO A 137 -17.30 -5.94 21.42
C PRO A 137 -16.90 -6.70 20.15
N ALA A 138 -17.75 -7.62 19.71
CA ALA A 138 -17.46 -8.53 18.60
C ALA A 138 -17.18 -7.82 17.26
N TYR A 139 -17.75 -6.62 17.04
CA TYR A 139 -17.56 -5.86 15.81
C TYR A 139 -16.12 -5.35 15.62
N LEU A 140 -15.32 -5.22 16.70
CA LEU A 140 -13.93 -4.73 16.60
C LEU A 140 -13.07 -5.61 15.69
N ARG A 141 -13.34 -6.92 15.69
CA ARG A 141 -12.69 -7.88 14.78
C ARG A 141 -12.92 -7.50 13.32
N THR A 142 -14.18 -7.27 12.96
CA THR A 142 -14.57 -6.97 11.59
C THR A 142 -14.04 -5.61 11.18
N LEU A 143 -14.11 -4.63 12.07
CA LEU A 143 -13.57 -3.30 11.88
C LEU A 143 -12.06 -3.34 11.61
N PHE A 144 -11.28 -4.04 12.45
CA PHE A 144 -9.84 -4.09 12.28
C PHE A 144 -9.41 -4.90 11.05
N LYS A 145 -10.18 -5.91 10.66
CA LYS A 145 -10.04 -6.60 9.37
C LYS A 145 -10.16 -5.61 8.20
N TYR A 146 -11.21 -4.78 8.18
CA TYR A 146 -11.40 -3.81 7.10
C TYR A 146 -10.32 -2.73 7.10
N TYR A 147 -9.91 -2.23 8.26
CA TYR A 147 -8.79 -1.30 8.39
C TYR A 147 -7.52 -1.81 7.69
N ILE A 148 -7.13 -3.07 7.94
CA ILE A 148 -5.91 -3.66 7.34
C ILE A 148 -6.00 -3.71 5.81
N HIS A 149 -7.20 -3.96 5.25
CA HIS A 149 -7.38 -4.00 3.80
C HIS A 149 -7.46 -2.61 3.17
N LEU A 150 -8.05 -1.63 3.85
CA LEU A 150 -8.23 -0.26 3.35
C LEU A 150 -6.96 0.59 3.46
N GLU A 151 -6.05 0.27 4.39
CA GLU A 151 -4.81 1.02 4.63
C GLU A 151 -3.93 1.13 3.38
N ASP A 152 -3.91 0.10 2.53
CA ASP A 152 -3.13 0.11 1.29
C ASP A 152 -3.75 1.02 0.19
N TRP A 153 -5.01 1.44 0.35
CA TRP A 153 -5.75 2.24 -0.65
C TRP A 153 -5.81 3.74 -0.33
N ALA A 154 -5.57 4.13 0.92
CA ALA A 154 -5.58 5.54 1.31
C ALA A 154 -4.24 6.20 0.96
N MET A 155 -4.27 7.24 0.13
CA MET A 155 -3.07 7.81 -0.49
C MET A 155 -2.90 9.31 -0.22
N LEU A 156 -3.19 9.78 1.00
CA LEU A 156 -3.06 11.20 1.37
C LEU A 156 -1.64 11.75 1.13
N GLU A 157 -0.62 10.96 1.44
CA GLU A 157 0.79 11.32 1.26
C GLU A 157 1.15 11.51 -0.23
N VAL A 158 0.50 10.76 -1.11
CA VAL A 158 0.69 10.90 -2.56
C VAL A 158 -0.01 12.16 -3.08
N TYR A 159 -1.21 12.46 -2.59
CA TYR A 159 -1.92 13.69 -2.94
C TYR A 159 -1.14 14.93 -2.51
N LEU A 160 -0.54 14.93 -1.31
CA LEU A 160 0.32 16.04 -0.84
C LEU A 160 1.49 16.30 -1.77
N LEU A 161 2.13 15.24 -2.28
CA LEU A 161 3.20 15.38 -3.27
C LEU A 161 2.67 16.00 -4.56
N GLY A 162 1.46 15.62 -4.99
CA GLY A 162 0.75 16.26 -6.09
C GLY A 162 0.61 17.76 -5.90
N VAL A 163 0.10 18.18 -4.74
CA VAL A 163 -0.05 19.59 -4.36
C VAL A 163 1.30 20.31 -4.38
N LEU A 164 2.33 19.72 -3.79
CA LEU A 164 3.67 20.30 -3.79
C LEU A 164 4.24 20.50 -5.20
N ILE A 165 4.05 19.53 -6.09
CA ILE A 165 4.48 19.63 -7.49
C ILE A 165 3.73 20.76 -8.20
N THR A 166 2.42 20.88 -7.99
CA THR A 166 1.63 21.96 -8.59
C THR A 166 2.03 23.33 -8.08
N VAL A 167 2.31 23.48 -6.78
CA VAL A 167 2.85 24.72 -6.20
C VAL A 167 4.18 25.08 -6.85
N ILE A 168 5.14 24.14 -6.92
CA ILE A 168 6.46 24.38 -7.51
C ILE A 168 6.33 24.86 -8.96
N LYS A 169 5.45 24.24 -9.76
CA LYS A 169 5.22 24.66 -11.15
C LYS A 169 4.69 26.08 -11.25
N MET A 170 3.78 26.44 -10.35
CA MET A 170 3.00 27.65 -10.44
C MET A 170 3.70 28.90 -9.91
N VAL A 171 4.68 28.73 -9.01
CA VAL A 171 5.50 29.84 -8.47
C VAL A 171 6.22 30.59 -9.60
N ASP A 172 6.58 29.90 -10.68
CA ASP A 172 7.26 30.52 -11.82
C ASP A 172 6.32 31.39 -12.68
N SER A 173 5.00 31.30 -12.49
CA SER A 173 3.99 31.93 -13.35
C SER A 173 3.01 32.90 -12.66
N SER A 174 2.99 33.00 -11.32
CA SER A 174 2.05 33.88 -10.58
C SER A 174 2.35 34.02 -9.07
N GLU A 175 1.75 35.04 -8.41
CA GLU A 175 1.70 35.15 -6.95
C GLU A 175 0.70 34.15 -6.35
N ILE A 176 1.19 33.19 -5.55
CA ILE A 176 0.34 32.16 -4.92
C ILE A 176 0.04 32.56 -3.49
N VAL A 177 -1.25 32.67 -3.16
CA VAL A 177 -1.70 32.86 -1.77
C VAL A 177 -1.96 31.50 -1.13
N TYR A 178 -1.15 31.15 -0.14
CA TYR A 178 -1.30 29.91 0.64
C TYR A 178 -2.36 30.08 1.73
N HIS A 179 -3.26 29.10 1.83
CA HIS A 179 -4.35 29.12 2.81
C HIS A 179 -4.11 28.12 3.95
N ALA A 180 -4.89 28.27 5.02
CA ALA A 180 -4.84 27.37 6.18
C ALA A 180 -5.10 25.89 5.83
N GLY A 181 -5.82 25.61 4.74
CA GLY A 181 -6.09 24.25 4.27
C GLY A 181 -4.82 23.46 3.97
N LEU A 182 -3.80 24.09 3.36
CA LEU A 182 -2.53 23.42 3.06
C LEU A 182 -1.80 22.96 4.34
N PHE A 183 -1.79 23.79 5.37
CA PHE A 183 -1.18 23.47 6.66
C PHE A 183 -1.97 22.39 7.43
N CYS A 184 -3.30 22.42 7.34
CA CYS A 184 -4.15 21.37 7.91
C CYS A 184 -3.94 20.03 7.18
N PHE A 185 -3.85 20.06 5.85
CA PHE A 185 -3.65 18.87 5.02
C PHE A 185 -2.26 18.24 5.21
N THR A 186 -1.21 19.06 5.26
CA THR A 186 0.15 18.59 5.61
C THR A 186 0.19 17.97 7.01
N SER A 187 -0.44 18.61 7.99
CA SER A 187 -0.56 18.08 9.36
C SER A 187 -1.31 16.74 9.40
N LEU A 188 -2.40 16.62 8.64
CA LEU A 188 -3.18 15.38 8.50
C LEU A 188 -2.31 14.24 7.93
N VAL A 189 -1.51 14.50 6.91
CA VAL A 189 -0.58 13.52 6.32
C VAL A 189 0.45 13.07 7.35
N VAL A 190 1.07 14.01 8.08
CA VAL A 190 2.04 13.68 9.15
C VAL A 190 1.39 12.83 10.24
N ILE A 191 0.16 13.15 10.66
CA ILE A 191 -0.59 12.38 11.65
C ILE A 191 -0.90 10.96 11.11
N SER A 192 -1.31 10.82 9.85
CA SER A 192 -1.57 9.52 9.23
C SER A 192 -0.31 8.63 9.22
N ILE A 193 0.85 9.20 8.83
CA ILE A 193 2.15 8.52 8.91
C ILE A 193 2.52 8.19 10.37
N ALA A 194 2.22 9.08 11.31
CA ALA A 194 2.43 8.81 12.73
C ALA A 194 1.55 7.64 13.23
N ILE A 195 0.29 7.53 12.78
CA ILE A 195 -0.59 6.40 13.11
C ILE A 195 0.00 5.09 12.56
N SER A 196 0.37 5.05 11.28
CA SER A 196 0.91 3.83 10.64
C SER A 196 2.23 3.36 11.29
N THR A 197 3.05 4.31 11.77
CA THR A 197 4.31 4.03 12.46
C THR A 197 4.15 3.75 13.96
N THR A 198 3.06 4.14 14.61
CA THR A 198 2.80 3.89 16.04
C THR A 198 1.91 2.68 16.32
N ILE A 199 1.04 2.29 15.39
CA ILE A 199 0.13 1.15 15.56
C ILE A 199 0.90 -0.18 15.59
N ASP A 200 0.71 -0.97 16.65
CA ASP A 200 1.23 -2.35 16.74
C ASP A 200 0.10 -3.33 16.40
N LYS A 201 -0.01 -3.69 15.11
CA LYS A 201 -1.12 -4.48 14.60
C LYS A 201 -1.25 -5.84 15.30
N GLN A 202 -0.13 -6.47 15.64
CA GLN A 202 -0.12 -7.75 16.34
C GLN A 202 -0.61 -7.59 17.79
N TYR A 203 -0.19 -6.53 18.48
CA TYR A 203 -0.65 -6.25 19.84
C TYR A 203 -2.15 -5.92 19.92
N PHE A 204 -2.68 -5.15 18.96
CA PHE A 204 -4.11 -4.88 18.87
C PHE A 204 -4.92 -6.17 18.72
N TRP A 205 -4.48 -7.07 17.82
CA TRP A 205 -5.12 -8.37 17.66
C TRP A 205 -5.02 -9.26 18.91
N GLN A 206 -3.89 -9.24 19.61
CA GLN A 206 -3.72 -9.97 20.88
C GLN A 206 -4.69 -9.48 21.95
N LEU A 207 -4.86 -8.16 22.11
CA LEU A 207 -5.84 -7.59 23.05
C LEU A 207 -7.28 -7.99 22.75
N ILE A 208 -7.67 -7.95 21.46
CA ILE A 208 -9.02 -8.34 21.02
C ILE A 208 -9.27 -9.83 21.25
N GLU A 209 -8.24 -10.67 21.14
CA GLU A 209 -8.34 -12.12 21.37
C GLU A 209 -8.36 -12.48 22.85
N ASP A 210 -7.39 -11.99 23.62
CA ASP A 210 -7.18 -12.40 25.03
C ASP A 210 -8.27 -11.85 25.97
N LYS A 211 -8.73 -10.62 25.71
CA LYS A 211 -9.68 -9.90 26.56
C LYS A 211 -11.07 -9.76 25.95
N GLY A 212 -11.23 -10.06 24.66
CA GLY A 212 -12.52 -10.03 23.98
C GLY A 212 -13.30 -11.34 24.06
N VAL A 213 -14.43 -11.38 23.36
CA VAL A 213 -15.34 -12.54 23.29
C VAL A 213 -14.69 -13.77 22.63
N LEU A 214 -13.51 -13.62 22.04
CA LEU A 214 -12.79 -14.64 21.27
C LEU A 214 -11.95 -15.61 22.14
N LYS A 215 -12.19 -15.66 23.46
CA LYS A 215 -11.46 -16.49 24.44
C LYS A 215 -11.36 -17.99 24.07
N ASN A 216 -12.29 -18.48 23.25
CA ASN A 216 -12.35 -19.87 22.77
C ASN A 216 -11.60 -20.10 21.45
N SER A 217 -10.89 -19.09 20.94
CA SER A 217 -10.02 -19.27 19.79
C SER A 217 -8.94 -20.29 20.14
N PRO A 218 -8.68 -21.30 19.29
CA PRO A 218 -7.65 -22.28 19.60
C PRO A 218 -6.33 -21.55 19.84
N PRO A 219 -5.62 -21.87 20.94
CA PRO A 219 -4.35 -21.25 21.25
C PRO A 219 -3.40 -21.48 20.08
N THR A 220 -2.51 -20.52 19.86
CA THR A 220 -1.43 -20.67 18.88
C THR A 220 -0.72 -21.99 19.18
N PRO A 221 -0.53 -22.88 18.20
CA PRO A 221 0.10 -24.18 18.45
C PRO A 221 1.44 -23.99 19.17
N MET A 222 1.56 -24.60 20.35
CA MET A 222 2.76 -24.54 21.18
C MET A 222 3.62 -25.78 20.90
N ALA A 223 4.93 -25.58 20.94
CA ALA A 223 5.98 -26.58 20.84
C ALA A 223 5.98 -27.41 19.54
N VAL A 224 7.00 -27.15 18.73
CA VAL A 224 7.41 -28.01 17.63
C VAL A 224 8.85 -28.41 17.94
N ASP A 225 9.20 -29.70 17.80
CA ASP A 225 10.58 -30.15 17.94
C ASP A 225 11.45 -29.48 16.87
N PHE A 226 12.16 -28.41 17.27
CA PHE A 226 13.10 -27.71 16.42
C PHE A 226 14.34 -28.60 16.26
N THR A 227 14.33 -29.45 15.23
CA THR A 227 15.57 -30.00 14.67
C THR A 227 16.38 -28.84 14.05
N SER A 228 17.71 -28.91 14.07
CA SER A 228 18.69 -27.89 13.65
C SER A 228 18.64 -27.43 12.18
N LYS A 229 17.52 -27.70 11.49
CA LYS A 229 17.28 -27.44 10.08
C LYS A 229 16.23 -26.34 9.96
N LEU A 230 16.46 -25.36 9.08
CA LEU A 230 15.46 -24.34 8.75
C LEU A 230 14.20 -25.01 8.18
N THR A 231 13.14 -25.08 8.99
CA THR A 231 11.86 -25.67 8.61
C THR A 231 10.81 -24.60 8.34
N THR A 232 9.84 -24.93 7.48
CA THR A 232 8.72 -24.04 7.18
C THR A 232 7.51 -24.34 8.05
N GLY A 233 6.62 -23.36 8.21
CA GLY A 233 5.33 -23.57 8.86
C GLY A 233 4.55 -24.71 8.20
N LEU A 234 4.54 -24.75 6.87
CA LEU A 234 3.86 -25.79 6.11
C LEU A 234 4.37 -27.21 6.43
N GLN A 235 5.68 -27.40 6.60
CA GLN A 235 6.26 -28.71 6.97
C GLN A 235 5.75 -29.21 8.32
N HIS A 236 5.48 -28.28 9.24
CA HIS A 236 4.91 -28.57 10.56
C HIS A 236 3.39 -28.54 10.60
N LYS A 237 2.73 -28.58 9.43
CA LYS A 237 1.27 -28.49 9.31
C LYS A 237 0.73 -27.24 10.01
N LEU A 238 1.42 -26.11 9.88
CA LEU A 238 1.01 -24.79 10.35
C LEU A 238 0.87 -23.84 9.16
N ILE A 239 -0.14 -22.97 9.20
CA ILE A 239 -0.36 -21.93 8.21
C ILE A 239 -0.66 -20.60 8.90
N ILE A 240 -0.34 -19.50 8.24
CA ILE A 240 -0.56 -18.15 8.74
C ILE A 240 -1.73 -17.49 7.99
N CYS A 241 -2.63 -16.84 8.72
CA CYS A 241 -3.69 -16.04 8.11
C CYS A 241 -3.09 -14.79 7.45
N HIS A 242 -3.39 -14.58 6.17
CA HIS A 242 -2.89 -13.43 5.40
C HIS A 242 -3.38 -12.07 5.90
N THR A 243 -4.51 -12.01 6.60
CA THR A 243 -5.08 -10.74 7.08
C THR A 243 -4.60 -10.37 8.49
N CYS A 244 -4.68 -11.30 9.44
CA CYS A 244 -4.40 -11.01 10.86
C CYS A 244 -3.13 -11.68 11.41
N GLU A 245 -2.38 -12.35 10.54
CA GLU A 245 -1.13 -13.06 10.86
C GLU A 245 -1.26 -14.14 11.95
N LYS A 246 -2.49 -14.55 12.31
CA LYS A 246 -2.70 -15.65 13.26
C LYS A 246 -2.23 -16.98 12.67
N ILE A 247 -1.42 -17.70 13.43
CA ILE A 247 -0.99 -19.07 13.09
C ILE A 247 -2.09 -20.03 13.51
N VAL A 248 -2.43 -20.94 12.60
CA VAL A 248 -3.42 -22.01 12.80
C VAL A 248 -2.90 -23.30 12.20
N ALA A 249 -3.47 -24.43 12.59
CA ALA A 249 -3.13 -25.71 12.01
C ALA A 249 -3.57 -25.79 10.53
N ALA A 250 -2.77 -26.45 9.70
CA ALA A 250 -2.94 -26.55 8.25
C ALA A 250 -4.26 -27.23 7.84
N HIS A 251 -4.80 -28.12 8.67
CA HIS A 251 -6.12 -28.73 8.45
C HIS A 251 -7.28 -27.72 8.53
N SER A 252 -7.02 -26.50 9.02
CA SER A 252 -7.97 -25.38 8.99
C SER A 252 -7.94 -24.61 7.67
N ALA A 253 -7.12 -25.01 6.70
CA ALA A 253 -7.16 -24.45 5.35
C ALA A 253 -8.57 -24.62 4.75
N GLY A 254 -9.09 -23.55 4.15
CA GLY A 254 -10.46 -23.49 3.63
C GLY A 254 -11.52 -23.08 4.66
N LYS A 255 -11.21 -23.10 5.97
CA LYS A 255 -12.11 -22.63 7.04
C LYS A 255 -11.89 -21.14 7.34
N SER A 256 -12.83 -20.55 8.06
CA SER A 256 -12.74 -19.15 8.53
C SER A 256 -11.72 -19.01 9.66
N CYS A 257 -10.88 -17.98 9.59
CA CYS A 257 -9.90 -17.68 10.63
C CYS A 257 -10.59 -17.42 11.97
N PRO A 258 -10.20 -18.08 13.07
CA PRO A 258 -10.85 -17.86 14.37
C PRO A 258 -10.66 -16.43 14.89
N ARG A 259 -9.60 -15.71 14.46
CA ARG A 259 -9.33 -14.33 14.88
C ARG A 259 -9.99 -13.27 14.00
N CYS A 260 -9.92 -13.35 12.67
CA CYS A 260 -10.44 -12.28 11.77
C CYS A 260 -11.62 -12.70 10.86
N ALA A 261 -12.01 -13.98 10.88
CA ALA A 261 -13.09 -14.57 10.08
C ALA A 261 -12.82 -14.62 8.57
N THR A 262 -11.67 -14.15 8.09
CA THR A 262 -11.26 -14.34 6.70
C THR A 262 -10.99 -15.81 6.43
N LYS A 263 -11.38 -16.30 5.25
CA LYS A 263 -11.06 -17.65 4.79
C LYS A 263 -9.54 -17.85 4.75
N ILE A 264 -9.06 -18.89 5.41
CA ILE A 264 -7.63 -19.17 5.51
C ILE A 264 -7.21 -20.06 4.35
N HIS A 265 -6.05 -19.78 3.78
CA HIS A 265 -5.44 -20.60 2.75
C HIS A 265 -3.97 -20.85 3.10
N SER A 266 -3.43 -22.00 2.69
CA SER A 266 -1.98 -22.26 2.79
C SER A 266 -1.20 -21.30 1.90
N ARG A 267 -1.62 -21.19 0.63
CA ARG A 267 -1.19 -20.20 -0.35
C ARG A 267 -2.42 -19.62 -1.04
N LEU A 268 -2.33 -18.40 -1.54
CA LEU A 268 -3.45 -17.76 -2.25
C LEU A 268 -3.88 -18.63 -3.46
N PRO A 269 -5.18 -19.00 -3.56
CA PRO A 269 -5.64 -19.92 -4.59
C PRO A 269 -5.57 -19.25 -5.97
N GLY A 270 -4.89 -19.92 -6.90
CA GLY A 270 -4.69 -19.43 -8.26
C GLY A 270 -3.82 -18.17 -8.35
N ALA A 271 -2.98 -17.89 -7.34
CA ALA A 271 -2.17 -16.66 -7.28
C ALA A 271 -1.39 -16.40 -8.57
N ILE A 272 -0.72 -17.42 -9.11
CA ILE A 272 0.06 -17.32 -10.36
C ILE A 272 -0.86 -16.91 -11.52
N GLY A 273 -1.97 -17.62 -11.74
CA GLY A 273 -2.89 -17.37 -12.85
C GLY A 273 -3.59 -16.01 -12.77
N LYS A 274 -4.02 -15.61 -11.57
CA LYS A 274 -4.63 -14.29 -11.35
C LYS A 274 -3.60 -13.17 -11.56
N THR A 275 -2.39 -13.33 -11.02
CA THR A 275 -1.33 -12.33 -11.20
C THR A 275 -0.93 -12.22 -12.67
N SER A 276 -0.82 -13.34 -13.41
CA SER A 276 -0.51 -13.30 -14.85
C SER A 276 -1.61 -12.61 -15.66
N ALA A 277 -2.89 -12.87 -15.37
CA ALA A 277 -4.00 -12.20 -16.05
C ALA A 277 -4.00 -10.69 -15.80
N LEU A 278 -3.74 -10.26 -14.56
CA LEU A 278 -3.67 -8.84 -14.19
C LEU A 278 -2.46 -8.13 -14.83
N ILE A 279 -1.31 -8.79 -14.92
CA ILE A 279 -0.13 -8.24 -15.60
C ILE A 279 -0.38 -8.13 -17.11
N LEU A 280 -0.96 -9.16 -17.74
CA LEU A 280 -1.29 -9.12 -19.17
C LEU A 280 -2.26 -7.97 -19.47
N THR A 281 -3.27 -7.78 -18.63
CA THR A 281 -4.20 -6.64 -18.71
C THR A 281 -3.45 -5.30 -18.59
N SER A 282 -2.48 -5.21 -17.67
CA SER A 282 -1.66 -4.00 -17.48
C SER A 282 -0.78 -3.71 -18.70
N ILE A 283 -0.22 -4.74 -19.34
CA ILE A 283 0.58 -4.61 -20.58
C ILE A 283 -0.30 -4.13 -21.73
N LEU A 284 -1.55 -4.58 -21.82
CA LEU A 284 -2.46 -4.11 -22.87
C LEU A 284 -2.83 -2.64 -22.68
N PHE A 285 -3.07 -2.19 -21.45
CA PHE A 285 -3.48 -0.81 -21.18
C PHE A 285 -2.33 0.20 -21.12
N ILE A 286 -1.07 -0.23 -20.95
CA ILE A 286 0.06 0.72 -20.89
C ILE A 286 0.30 1.42 -22.23
N LEU A 287 0.02 0.76 -23.35
CA LEU A 287 0.14 1.35 -24.69
C LEU A 287 -0.84 2.51 -24.90
N PRO A 288 -2.17 2.33 -24.80
CA PRO A 288 -3.10 3.44 -24.95
C PRO A 288 -2.91 4.52 -23.87
N ALA A 289 -2.49 4.14 -22.66
CA ALA A 289 -2.21 5.12 -21.60
C ALA A 289 -1.06 6.09 -21.93
N ASN A 290 -0.09 5.69 -22.75
CA ASN A 290 1.06 6.54 -23.11
C ASN A 290 0.96 7.14 -24.51
N LEU A 291 0.13 6.57 -25.39
CA LEU A 291 -0.03 7.04 -26.78
C LEU A 291 -1.21 8.00 -26.95
N LEU A 292 -2.26 7.86 -26.14
CA LEU A 292 -3.41 8.75 -26.22
C LEU A 292 -3.11 10.08 -25.52
N PRO A 293 -3.81 11.15 -25.91
CA PRO A 293 -3.71 12.43 -25.21
C PRO A 293 -4.14 12.28 -23.76
N ILE A 294 -3.41 12.95 -22.86
CA ILE A 294 -3.70 13.06 -21.43
C ILE A 294 -4.41 14.38 -21.11
N MET A 295 -4.16 15.41 -21.92
CA MET A 295 -4.72 16.75 -21.79
C MET A 295 -5.16 17.26 -23.16
N LYS A 296 -6.30 17.94 -23.21
CA LYS A 296 -6.77 18.75 -24.33
C LYS A 296 -6.97 20.17 -23.84
N VAL A 297 -6.39 21.13 -24.53
CA VAL A 297 -6.57 22.55 -24.23
C VAL A 297 -7.32 23.17 -25.38
N ASP A 298 -8.49 23.72 -25.10
CA ASP A 298 -9.26 24.48 -26.09
C ASP A 298 -8.97 25.97 -25.90
N PHE A 299 -8.34 26.58 -26.91
CA PHE A 299 -8.10 28.02 -26.96
C PHE A 299 -8.75 28.61 -28.22
N LEU A 300 -9.75 29.48 -28.04
CA LEU A 300 -10.48 30.14 -29.14
C LEU A 300 -11.01 29.17 -30.21
N GLY A 301 -11.41 27.95 -29.81
CA GLY A 301 -11.96 26.92 -30.70
C GLY A 301 -10.93 26.05 -31.42
N VAL A 302 -9.63 26.25 -31.18
CA VAL A 302 -8.57 25.33 -31.61
C VAL A 302 -8.22 24.41 -30.44
N THR A 303 -8.38 23.10 -30.67
CA THR A 303 -8.06 22.07 -29.68
C THR A 303 -6.63 21.58 -29.88
N ASP A 304 -5.77 21.81 -28.89
CA ASP A 304 -4.44 21.22 -28.82
C ASP A 304 -4.43 20.02 -27.88
N GLU A 305 -3.97 18.87 -28.38
CA GLU A 305 -3.86 17.65 -27.59
C GLU A 305 -2.41 17.38 -27.21
N SER A 306 -2.16 17.01 -25.95
CA SER A 306 -0.82 16.67 -25.47
C SER A 306 -0.83 15.30 -24.81
N THR A 307 0.18 14.48 -25.11
CA THR A 307 0.43 13.20 -24.44
C THR A 307 1.26 13.39 -23.16
N ILE A 308 1.39 12.34 -22.36
CA ILE A 308 2.29 12.33 -21.20
C ILE A 308 3.74 12.60 -21.65
N LEU A 309 4.15 12.03 -22.79
CA LEU A 309 5.50 12.21 -23.33
C LEU A 309 5.74 13.67 -23.74
N ASP A 310 4.76 14.31 -24.38
CA ASP A 310 4.84 15.71 -24.75
C ASP A 310 4.97 16.60 -23.50
N GLY A 311 4.21 16.29 -22.44
CA GLY A 311 4.34 16.95 -21.15
C GLY A 311 5.74 16.83 -20.55
N ILE A 312 6.34 15.64 -20.59
CA ILE A 312 7.73 15.42 -20.13
C ILE A 312 8.70 16.25 -20.96
N ILE A 313 8.63 16.18 -22.30
CA ILE A 313 9.52 16.91 -23.19
C ILE A 313 9.40 18.43 -22.96
N TYR A 314 8.18 18.93 -22.80
CA TYR A 314 7.90 20.33 -22.51
C TYR A 314 8.65 20.81 -21.25
N PHE A 315 8.53 20.10 -20.12
CA PHE A 315 9.21 20.50 -18.88
C PHE A 315 10.74 20.43 -18.98
N PHE A 316 11.28 19.45 -19.72
CA PHE A 316 12.73 19.37 -19.95
C PHE A 316 13.25 20.52 -20.82
N GLN A 317 12.49 20.96 -21.82
CA GLN A 317 12.88 22.08 -22.69
C GLN A 317 12.81 23.44 -22.00
N HIS A 318 11.82 23.64 -21.13
CA HIS A 318 11.61 24.90 -20.39
C HIS A 318 12.46 24.99 -19.11
N GLY A 319 13.47 24.13 -18.94
CA GLY A 319 14.43 24.19 -17.84
C GLY A 319 13.95 23.64 -16.49
N SER A 320 12.69 23.21 -16.38
CA SER A 320 12.08 22.65 -15.16
C SER A 320 12.32 21.15 -15.03
N PHE A 321 13.59 20.76 -15.10
CA PHE A 321 14.05 19.36 -15.07
C PHE A 321 13.51 18.55 -13.88
N PHE A 322 13.34 19.19 -12.73
CA PHE A 322 12.83 18.54 -11.53
C PHE A 322 11.41 17.98 -11.72
N ILE A 323 10.51 18.79 -12.30
CA ILE A 323 9.12 18.40 -12.55
C ILE A 323 9.07 17.32 -13.63
N GLY A 324 9.81 17.52 -14.73
CA GLY A 324 9.91 16.54 -15.81
C GLY A 324 10.37 15.17 -15.32
N PHE A 325 11.36 15.11 -14.43
CA PHE A 325 11.84 13.85 -13.86
C PHE A 325 10.80 13.15 -12.97
N ILE A 326 10.03 13.93 -12.20
CA ILE A 326 8.96 13.39 -11.36
C ILE A 326 7.87 12.75 -12.22
N ILE A 327 7.38 13.46 -13.24
CA ILE A 327 6.35 12.96 -14.16
C ILE A 327 6.87 11.72 -14.89
N PHE A 328 8.06 11.78 -15.49
CA PHE A 328 8.68 10.63 -16.16
C PHE A 328 8.78 9.39 -15.25
N THR A 329 9.23 9.59 -14.01
CA THR A 329 9.38 8.51 -13.05
C THR A 329 8.03 7.92 -12.63
N ALA A 330 7.04 8.77 -12.33
CA ALA A 330 5.74 8.33 -11.84
C ALA A 330 4.87 7.70 -12.94
N SER A 331 4.89 8.26 -14.15
CA SER A 331 3.99 7.87 -15.24
C SER A 331 4.53 6.73 -16.10
N ILE A 332 5.85 6.67 -16.31
CA ILE A 332 6.46 5.67 -17.19
C ILE A 332 7.26 4.66 -16.37
N LEU A 333 8.27 5.13 -15.63
CA LEU A 333 9.23 4.24 -14.96
C LEU A 333 8.56 3.33 -13.93
N VAL A 334 7.69 3.86 -13.08
CA VAL A 334 7.05 3.12 -11.98
C VAL A 334 6.11 2.01 -12.51
N PRO A 335 5.16 2.27 -13.43
CA PRO A 335 4.33 1.21 -14.02
C PRO A 335 5.14 0.15 -14.75
N VAL A 336 6.13 0.55 -15.57
CA VAL A 336 7.02 -0.36 -16.28
C VAL A 336 7.80 -1.24 -15.30
N PHE A 337 8.38 -0.64 -14.25
CA PHE A 337 9.09 -1.37 -13.21
C PHE A 337 8.20 -2.41 -12.51
N LYS A 338 6.94 -2.07 -12.20
CA LYS A 338 5.98 -3.02 -11.60
C LYS A 338 5.67 -4.17 -12.55
N ILE A 339 5.36 -3.88 -13.82
CA ILE A 339 5.02 -4.89 -14.83
C ILE A 339 6.19 -5.84 -15.06
N ILE A 340 7.39 -5.30 -15.33
CA ILE A 340 8.60 -6.10 -15.57
C ILE A 340 8.97 -6.87 -14.31
N GLY A 341 8.98 -6.21 -13.15
CA GLY A 341 9.36 -6.81 -11.87
C GLY A 341 8.45 -8.00 -11.50
N LEU A 342 7.14 -7.84 -11.60
CA LEU A 342 6.19 -8.93 -11.34
C LEU A 342 6.27 -10.03 -12.41
N SER A 343 6.52 -9.68 -13.67
CA SER A 343 6.75 -10.66 -14.74
C SER A 343 7.96 -11.54 -14.44
N ILE A 344 9.09 -10.93 -14.06
CA ILE A 344 10.31 -11.65 -13.64
C ILE A 344 10.01 -12.55 -12.45
N LEU A 345 9.25 -12.09 -11.44
CA LEU A 345 8.88 -12.92 -10.30
C LEU A 345 8.02 -14.12 -10.72
N LEU A 346 7.05 -13.93 -11.62
CA LEU A 346 6.21 -15.01 -12.14
C LEU A 346 7.00 -16.05 -12.93
N PHE A 347 7.81 -15.63 -13.90
CA PHE A 347 8.61 -16.54 -14.73
C PHE A 347 9.68 -17.28 -13.90
N SER A 348 10.21 -16.61 -12.88
CA SER A 348 11.27 -17.16 -12.05
C SER A 348 10.76 -17.97 -10.84
N THR A 349 9.46 -18.28 -10.77
CA THR A 349 8.92 -19.25 -9.79
C THR A 349 9.43 -20.67 -10.07
N ARG A 350 9.51 -21.07 -11.35
CA ARG A 350 9.82 -22.45 -11.77
C ARG A 350 11.27 -22.90 -11.60
N PRO A 351 12.32 -22.11 -11.94
CA PRO A 351 13.69 -22.52 -11.69
C PRO A 351 14.10 -22.22 -10.24
N CYS A 352 14.41 -23.27 -9.47
CA CYS A 352 14.94 -23.09 -8.12
C CYS A 352 16.37 -22.54 -8.17
N ALA A 353 16.51 -21.24 -7.88
CA ALA A 353 17.80 -20.58 -7.71
C ALA A 353 17.90 -20.02 -6.29
N ALA A 354 18.22 -20.88 -5.32
CA ALA A 354 18.24 -20.55 -3.89
C ALA A 354 19.04 -19.28 -3.55
N ARG A 355 20.14 -19.04 -4.26
CA ARG A 355 21.00 -17.83 -4.10
C ARG A 355 20.24 -16.51 -4.39
N PHE A 356 19.25 -16.52 -5.28
CA PHE A 356 18.53 -15.33 -5.70
C PHE A 356 17.19 -15.13 -4.99
N LEU A 357 16.67 -16.10 -4.23
CA LEU A 357 15.36 -16.01 -3.56
C LEU A 357 15.25 -14.82 -2.60
N ARG A 358 16.32 -14.54 -1.84
CA ARG A 358 16.37 -13.38 -0.97
C ARG A 358 16.27 -12.08 -1.78
N LYS A 359 16.99 -11.97 -2.90
CA LYS A 359 16.92 -10.82 -3.81
C LYS A 359 15.53 -10.68 -4.44
N LYS A 360 14.90 -11.77 -4.89
CA LYS A 360 13.52 -11.79 -5.40
C LYS A 360 12.51 -11.32 -4.36
N THR A 361 12.65 -11.76 -3.10
CA THR A 361 11.76 -11.33 -2.01
C THR A 361 11.98 -9.85 -1.64
N ILE A 362 13.21 -9.34 -1.76
CA ILE A 362 13.49 -7.91 -1.62
C ILE A 362 12.85 -7.13 -2.78
N MET A 363 12.99 -7.61 -4.01
CA MET A 363 12.39 -7.02 -5.20
C MET A 363 10.86 -6.95 -5.09
N TYR A 364 10.20 -8.05 -4.67
CA TYR A 364 8.77 -8.05 -4.38
C TYR A 364 8.37 -6.98 -3.36
N ARG A 365 9.14 -6.84 -2.27
CA ARG A 365 8.88 -5.81 -1.24
C ARG A 365 9.01 -4.39 -1.80
N TRP A 366 9.97 -4.13 -2.68
CA TRP A 366 10.10 -2.84 -3.35
C TRP A 366 8.93 -2.58 -4.31
N ILE A 367 8.54 -3.58 -5.11
CA ILE A 367 7.38 -3.49 -6.01
C ILE A 367 6.10 -3.19 -5.21
N ALA A 368 5.88 -3.89 -4.10
CA ALA A 368 4.73 -3.67 -3.23
C ALA A 368 4.78 -2.31 -2.51
N PHE A 369 5.98 -1.83 -2.16
CA PHE A 369 6.16 -0.50 -1.56
C PHE A 369 5.84 0.63 -2.55
N ILE A 370 6.48 0.60 -3.72
CA ILE A 370 6.23 1.54 -4.84
C ILE A 370 4.77 1.44 -5.28
N GLY A 371 4.18 0.25 -5.14
CA GLY A 371 2.75 -0.05 -5.07
C GLY A 371 1.86 1.13 -4.73
N ARG A 372 2.03 1.64 -3.51
CA ARG A 372 1.19 2.66 -2.89
C ARG A 372 1.32 4.07 -3.49
N TRP A 373 2.36 4.31 -4.29
CA TRP A 373 2.72 5.64 -4.80
C TRP A 373 2.28 5.86 -6.25
N SER A 374 1.82 4.81 -6.94
CA SER A 374 1.58 4.87 -8.39
C SER A 374 0.38 5.72 -8.82
N MET A 375 -0.43 6.24 -7.89
CA MET A 375 -1.49 7.19 -8.23
C MET A 375 -1.02 8.66 -8.24
N LEU A 376 0.26 8.94 -7.99
CA LEU A 376 0.80 10.31 -7.95
C LEU A 376 0.42 11.11 -9.18
N ASP A 377 0.63 10.55 -10.36
CA ASP A 377 0.44 11.25 -11.62
C ASP A 377 -1.02 11.69 -11.84
N ILE A 378 -1.98 10.83 -11.49
CA ILE A 378 -3.41 11.15 -11.56
C ILE A 378 -3.74 12.35 -10.67
N PHE A 379 -3.18 12.41 -9.47
CA PHE A 379 -3.40 13.54 -8.56
C PHE A 379 -2.73 14.81 -9.05
N VAL A 380 -1.53 14.73 -9.63
CA VAL A 380 -0.86 15.89 -10.23
C VAL A 380 -1.71 16.45 -11.38
N ILE A 381 -2.18 15.61 -12.30
CA ILE A 381 -3.05 16.02 -13.40
C ILE A 381 -4.34 16.64 -12.88
N ALA A 382 -4.96 16.03 -11.86
CA ALA A 382 -6.17 16.54 -11.20
C ALA A 382 -6.03 17.99 -10.75
N LEU A 383 -4.93 18.24 -10.03
CA LEU A 383 -4.64 19.53 -9.47
C LEU A 383 -4.29 20.51 -10.58
N LEU A 384 -3.45 20.13 -11.54
CA LEU A 384 -3.12 21.02 -12.66
C LEU A 384 -4.35 21.45 -13.46
N VAL A 385 -5.29 20.54 -13.72
CA VAL A 385 -6.54 20.88 -14.41
C VAL A 385 -7.40 21.80 -13.56
N ALA A 386 -7.53 21.55 -12.26
CA ALA A 386 -8.28 22.43 -11.35
C ALA A 386 -7.67 23.84 -11.17
N LEU A 387 -6.42 24.05 -11.61
CA LEU A 387 -5.68 25.31 -11.41
C LEU A 387 -5.50 26.13 -12.69
N VAL A 388 -5.63 25.50 -13.85
CA VAL A 388 -5.33 26.12 -15.16
C VAL A 388 -6.60 26.27 -16.00
N ASP A 389 -7.74 25.79 -15.49
CA ASP A 389 -9.04 25.92 -16.14
C ASP A 389 -9.65 27.31 -15.87
N PHE A 390 -9.27 28.31 -16.67
CA PHE A 390 -9.80 29.67 -16.60
C PHE A 390 -11.20 29.80 -17.25
N GLY A 391 -11.90 28.69 -17.44
CA GLY A 391 -13.25 28.63 -18.01
C GLY A 391 -13.33 29.22 -19.42
N PHE A 392 -13.83 30.45 -19.54
CA PHE A 392 -14.21 31.07 -20.81
C PHE A 392 -13.04 31.34 -21.78
N PHE A 393 -11.81 31.48 -21.28
CA PHE A 393 -10.63 31.82 -22.11
C PHE A 393 -9.81 30.60 -22.54
N THR A 394 -9.61 29.65 -21.63
CA THR A 394 -8.86 28.40 -21.85
C THR A 394 -9.53 27.32 -21.01
N SER A 395 -10.16 26.35 -21.66
CA SER A 395 -10.68 25.17 -20.97
C SER A 395 -9.69 24.02 -21.11
N VAL A 396 -9.27 23.47 -19.98
CA VAL A 396 -8.34 22.34 -19.94
C VAL A 396 -9.14 21.10 -19.60
N HIS A 397 -9.31 20.21 -20.57
CA HIS A 397 -9.96 18.94 -20.37
C HIS A 397 -8.93 17.85 -20.21
N VAL A 398 -9.20 16.94 -19.27
CA VAL A 398 -8.50 15.66 -19.23
C VAL A 398 -8.87 14.90 -20.51
N ALA A 399 -8.04 13.94 -20.93
CA ALA A 399 -8.26 13.15 -22.14
C ALA A 399 -8.26 11.65 -21.87
N SER A 400 -8.57 10.84 -22.89
CA SER A 400 -8.84 9.41 -22.74
C SER A 400 -7.69 8.61 -22.12
N ALA A 401 -6.43 9.07 -22.19
CA ALA A 401 -5.30 8.38 -21.58
C ALA A 401 -5.46 8.22 -20.05
N ALA A 402 -6.13 9.14 -19.37
CA ALA A 402 -6.25 9.13 -17.91
C ALA A 402 -6.99 7.89 -17.38
N THR A 403 -8.00 7.40 -18.10
CA THR A 403 -8.74 6.19 -17.71
C THR A 403 -7.89 4.94 -17.89
N TYR A 404 -7.19 4.81 -19.02
CA TYR A 404 -6.25 3.71 -19.27
C TYR A 404 -5.09 3.71 -18.27
N PHE A 405 -4.55 4.89 -17.95
CA PHE A 405 -3.50 5.03 -16.94
C PHE A 405 -3.99 4.56 -15.56
N CYS A 406 -5.19 4.98 -15.16
CA CYS A 406 -5.81 4.53 -13.92
C CYS A 406 -6.06 3.00 -13.90
N LEU A 407 -6.43 2.42 -15.05
CA LEU A 407 -6.55 0.97 -15.19
C LEU A 407 -5.20 0.27 -14.99
N VAL A 408 -4.12 0.73 -15.61
CA VAL A 408 -2.77 0.17 -15.41
C VAL A 408 -2.36 0.22 -13.94
N VAL A 409 -2.60 1.36 -13.28
CA VAL A 409 -2.27 1.54 -11.86
C VAL A 409 -3.05 0.57 -10.97
N THR A 410 -4.37 0.48 -11.17
CA THR A 410 -5.23 -0.41 -10.38
C THR A 410 -4.92 -1.89 -10.63
N THR A 411 -4.75 -2.32 -11.89
CA THR A 411 -4.44 -3.71 -12.22
C THR A 411 -3.06 -4.13 -11.72
N THR A 412 -2.04 -3.26 -11.80
CA THR A 412 -0.71 -3.56 -11.26
C THR A 412 -0.71 -3.61 -9.73
N MET A 413 -1.53 -2.79 -9.05
CA MET A 413 -1.71 -2.87 -7.60
C MET A 413 -2.37 -4.18 -7.18
N PHE A 414 -3.47 -4.57 -7.84
CA PHE A 414 -4.11 -5.86 -7.60
C PHE A 414 -3.18 -7.04 -7.90
N ALA A 415 -2.33 -6.95 -8.92
CA ALA A 415 -1.34 -7.98 -9.25
C ALA A 415 -0.34 -8.17 -8.10
N ALA A 416 0.18 -7.08 -7.53
CA ALA A 416 1.11 -7.14 -6.40
C ALA A 416 0.48 -7.70 -5.12
N ILE A 417 -0.79 -7.37 -4.85
CA ILE A 417 -1.56 -7.90 -3.70
C ILE A 417 -1.87 -9.40 -3.87
N THR A 418 -2.15 -9.83 -5.10
CA THR A 418 -2.52 -11.22 -5.40
C THR A 418 -1.32 -12.17 -5.45
N PHE A 419 -0.13 -11.66 -5.73
CA PHE A 419 1.10 -12.45 -5.78
C PHE A 419 1.55 -12.88 -4.37
N ASP A 420 1.64 -14.19 -4.13
CA ASP A 420 2.14 -14.76 -2.87
C ASP A 420 3.64 -15.09 -2.98
N PRO A 421 4.54 -14.33 -2.32
CA PRO A 421 5.98 -14.56 -2.46
C PRO A 421 6.45 -15.90 -1.88
N ARG A 422 5.66 -16.56 -1.02
CA ARG A 422 6.03 -17.84 -0.39
C ARG A 422 6.07 -18.98 -1.40
N ILE A 423 5.32 -18.87 -2.51
CA ILE A 423 5.33 -19.87 -3.59
C ILE A 423 6.76 -20.06 -4.14
N MET A 424 7.52 -18.98 -4.31
CA MET A 424 8.92 -19.05 -4.75
C MET A 424 9.83 -19.84 -3.79
N TRP A 425 9.47 -19.87 -2.51
CA TRP A 425 10.27 -20.53 -1.48
C TRP A 425 9.92 -22.02 -1.34
N ASP A 426 8.67 -22.40 -1.58
CA ASP A 426 8.17 -23.77 -1.43
C ASP A 426 8.87 -24.75 -2.38
N ASP A 427 8.92 -24.39 -3.67
CA ASP A 427 9.51 -25.20 -4.74
C ASP A 427 10.99 -25.51 -4.46
N CYS A 428 11.71 -24.57 -3.86
CA CYS A 428 13.10 -24.75 -3.48
C CYS A 428 13.30 -25.62 -2.24
N THR A 429 12.44 -25.51 -1.22
CA THR A 429 12.49 -26.40 -0.05
C THR A 429 12.20 -27.85 -0.42
N GLN A 430 11.26 -28.10 -1.35
CA GLN A 430 10.99 -29.44 -1.87
C GLN A 430 12.16 -29.99 -2.71
N SER A 431 12.77 -29.15 -3.56
CA SER A 431 13.93 -29.53 -4.37
C SER A 431 15.15 -29.93 -3.51
N GLN A 432 15.45 -29.16 -2.46
CA GLN A 432 16.54 -29.48 -1.52
C GLN A 432 16.27 -30.75 -0.72
N SER A 433 15.02 -31.00 -0.32
CA SER A 433 14.62 -32.25 0.33
C SER A 433 14.87 -33.46 -0.58
N LYS A 434 14.50 -33.36 -1.86
CA LYS A 434 14.70 -34.44 -2.85
C LYS A 434 16.18 -34.68 -3.17
N SER A 435 17.02 -33.64 -3.23
CA SER A 435 18.47 -33.80 -3.47
C SER A 435 19.20 -34.45 -2.30
N ILE A 436 18.77 -34.19 -1.06
CA ILE A 436 19.33 -34.83 0.14
C ILE A 436 18.93 -36.31 0.20
N LEU A 437 17.67 -36.64 -0.13
CA LEU A 437 17.21 -38.03 -0.21
C LEU A 437 17.95 -38.83 -1.29
N LYS A 438 18.24 -38.23 -2.46
CA LYS A 438 19.08 -38.85 -3.50
C LYS A 438 20.55 -39.03 -3.12
N LYS A 439 21.06 -38.30 -2.13
CA LYS A 439 22.45 -38.42 -1.64
C LYS A 439 22.61 -39.47 -0.54
N HIS A 440 21.51 -39.95 0.01
CA HIS A 440 21.44 -40.96 1.08
C HIS A 440 20.69 -42.24 0.66
N SER A 441 20.31 -42.37 -0.61
CA SER A 441 19.94 -43.66 -1.18
C SER A 441 21.22 -44.44 -1.53
N PRO A 442 21.39 -45.68 -1.02
CA PRO A 442 22.59 -46.49 -1.24
C PRO A 442 22.85 -46.81 -2.72
#